data_AF-A0A3P7M274-F1
#
_entry.id   AF-A0A3P7M274-F1
#
_cell.length_a   1.000
_cell.length_b   1.000
_cell.length_c   1.000
_cell.angle_alpha   90.00
_cell.angle_beta   90.00
_cell.angle_gamma   90.00
#
_symmetry.space_group_name_H-M   'P 1'
#
loop_
_entity.id
_entity.type
_entity.pdbx_description
1 polymer ?
#
loop_
_entity_poly.entity_id
_entity_poly.type
_entity_poly.pdbx_seq_one_letter_code
_entity_poly.pdbx_strand_id
1 'polypeptide(L)' 'MLGSDKSTSTAGVIPCAIAWLFRLIEDQKEATKTRFSVRVSAIEVYGQNESLKDLLQGEGPEGKVDLHS' A
#
# COMPACT_ATOMS: atom_id res chain seq x y z
N MET A 1 -9.27 -1.66 -8.70
CA MET A 1 -7.80 -1.46 -8.72
C MET A 1 -7.02 -2.63 -8.14
N LEU A 2 -7.48 -3.24 -7.05
CA LEU A 2 -6.83 -4.42 -6.43
C LEU A 2 -7.10 -5.73 -7.19
N GLY A 3 -8.28 -5.88 -7.80
CA GLY A 3 -8.71 -7.13 -8.44
C GLY A 3 -9.19 -8.15 -7.40
N SER A 4 -9.05 -9.43 -7.72
CA SER A 4 -9.35 -10.55 -6.82
C SER A 4 -8.11 -11.40 -6.58
N ASP A 5 -7.96 -11.84 -5.34
CA ASP A 5 -6.91 -12.73 -4.82
C ASP A 5 -7.09 -14.21 -5.18
N LYS A 6 -8.18 -14.57 -5.88
CA LYS A 6 -8.49 -15.96 -6.25
C LYS A 6 -7.45 -16.59 -7.20
N SER A 7 -6.78 -15.77 -8.02
CA SER A 7 -5.76 -16.21 -8.96
C SER A 7 -4.88 -15.06 -9.43
N THR A 8 -3.71 -15.38 -10.00
CA THR A 8 -2.81 -14.37 -10.57
C THR A 8 -3.39 -13.65 -11.78
N SER A 9 -4.24 -14.31 -12.56
CA SER A 9 -4.91 -13.72 -13.73
C SER A 9 -6.05 -12.78 -13.36
N THR A 10 -6.55 -12.85 -12.12
CA THR A 10 -7.58 -11.95 -11.59
C THR A 10 -7.02 -10.81 -10.73
N ALA A 11 -5.70 -10.78 -10.55
CA ALA A 11 -5.03 -9.69 -9.84
C ALA A 11 -5.25 -8.36 -10.58
N GLY A 12 -5.47 -7.29 -9.82
CA GLY A 12 -5.69 -5.97 -10.37
C GLY A 12 -4.38 -5.23 -10.69
N VAL A 13 -4.53 -4.01 -11.18
CA VAL A 13 -3.41 -3.17 -11.62
C VAL A 13 -2.41 -2.88 -10.49
N ILE A 14 -2.85 -2.69 -9.25
CA ILE A 14 -1.95 -2.40 -8.12
C ILE A 14 -0.96 -3.55 -7.86
N PRO A 15 -1.42 -4.80 -7.57
CA PRO A 15 -0.48 -5.91 -7.35
C PRO A 15 0.37 -6.22 -8.60
N CYS A 16 -0.18 -6.07 -9.82
CA CYS A 16 0.59 -6.25 -11.05
C CYS A 16 1.72 -5.21 -11.22
N ALA A 17 1.45 -3.94 -10.94
CA ALA A 17 2.44 -2.87 -11.05
C ALA A 17 3.59 -3.04 -10.05
N ILE A 18 3.27 -3.45 -8.82
CA ILE A 18 4.27 -3.75 -7.79
C ILE A 18 5.17 -4.92 -8.25
N ALA A 19 4.57 -6.01 -8.76
CA ALA A 19 5.35 -7.15 -9.26
C ALA A 19 6.28 -6.75 -10.42
N TRP A 20 5.80 -5.94 -11.36
CA TRP A 20 6.62 -5.42 -12.46
C TRP A 20 7.76 -4.53 -11.97
N LEU A 21 7.50 -3.63 -11.02
CA LEU A 21 8.52 -2.77 -10.42
C LEU A 21 9.65 -3.61 -9.81
N PHE A 22 9.32 -4.62 -9.01
CA PHE A 22 10.32 -5.47 -8.39
C PHE A 22 11.10 -6.31 -9.40
N ARG A 23 10.45 -6.77 -10.48
CA ARG A 23 11.15 -7.43 -11.59
C ARG A 23 12.19 -6.50 -12.22
N LEU A 24 11.81 -5.26 -12.53
CA LEU A 24 12.72 -4.27 -13.11
C LEU A 24 13.86 -3.88 -12.17
N ILE A 25 13.59 -3.81 -10.86
CA ILE A 25 14.62 -3.55 -9.85
C ILE A 25 15.65 -4.68 -9.83
N GLU A 26 15.22 -5.94 -9.90
CA GLU A 26 16.14 -7.08 -9.91
C GLU A 26 16.99 -7.07 -11.19
N ASP A 27 16.38 -6.88 -12.36
CA ASP A 27 17.08 -6.75 -13.64
C ASP A 27 18.16 -5.63 -13.58
N GLN A 28 17.82 -4.48 -12.98
CA GLN A 28 18.77 -3.37 -12.85
C GLN A 28 19.85 -3.60 -11.79
N LYS A 29 19.53 -4.32 -10.72
CA LYS A 29 20.48 -4.65 -9.67
C LYS A 29 21.59 -5.56 -10.20
N GLU A 30 21.26 -6.50 -11.09
CA GLU A 30 22.25 -7.32 -11.79
C GLU A 30 23.14 -6.49 -12.73
N ALA A 31 22.55 -5.56 -13.48
CA ALA A 31 23.29 -4.76 -14.46
C ALA A 31 24.21 -3.70 -13.84
N THR A 32 23.78 -3.04 -12.75
CA THR A 32 24.43 -1.82 -12.23
C THR A 32 25.05 -1.97 -10.84
N LYS A 33 24.90 -3.13 -10.17
CA LYS A 33 25.35 -3.38 -8.79
C LYS A 33 24.89 -2.31 -7.78
N THR A 34 23.74 -1.69 -8.04
CA THR A 34 23.17 -0.62 -7.22
C THR A 34 22.20 -1.17 -6.18
N ARG A 35 22.09 -0.49 -5.04
CA ARG A 35 21.10 -0.80 -3.99
C ARG A 35 19.84 0.04 -4.20
N PHE A 36 18.69 -0.60 -4.14
CA PHE A 36 17.38 0.04 -4.25
C PHE A 36 16.66 0.03 -2.90
N SER A 37 15.86 1.07 -2.65
CA SER A 37 14.93 1.14 -1.52
C SER A 37 13.59 1.63 -2.05
N VAL A 38 12.52 0.90 -1.71
CA VAL A 38 11.15 1.23 -2.10
C VAL A 38 10.38 1.60 -0.84
N ARG A 39 9.67 2.72 -0.87
CA ARG A 39 8.78 3.18 0.20
C ARG A 39 7.35 3.26 -0.31
N VAL A 40 6.40 2.92 0.55
CA VAL A 40 4.97 2.93 0.22
C VAL A 40 4.22 3.65 1.32
N SER A 41 3.21 4.41 0.92
CA SER A 41 2.22 5.04 1.79
C SER A 41 0.85 4.71 1.23
N ALA A 42 -0.16 4.50 2.09
CA ALA A 42 -1.54 4.39 1.67
C ALA A 42 -2.40 5.25 2.59
N ILE A 43 -3.20 6.13 2.00
CA ILE A 43 -4.10 7.03 2.72
C ILE A 43 -5.50 6.93 2.13
N GLU A 44 -6.50 7.14 2.97
CA GLU A 44 -7.89 7.33 2.57
C GLU A 44 -8.27 8.80 2.79
N VAL A 45 -8.95 9.39 1.81
CA VAL A 45 -9.63 10.69 1.95
C VAL A 45 -11.11 10.41 2.17
N TYR A 46 -11.67 10.90 3.27
CA TYR A 46 -13.04 10.57 3.65
C TYR A 46 -13.80 11.74 4.29
N GLY A 47 -15.14 11.64 4.26
CA GLY A 47 -16.04 12.64 4.82
C GLY A 47 -16.17 13.92 4.00
N GLN A 48 -17.12 14.78 4.37
CA GLN A 48 -17.36 16.05 3.67
C GLN A 48 -16.21 17.06 3.84
N ASN A 49 -15.39 16.87 4.88
CA ASN A 49 -14.24 17.74 5.18
C ASN A 49 -12.92 17.21 4.59
N GLU A 50 -12.96 16.17 3.75
CA GLU A 50 -11.77 15.59 3.10
C GLU A 50 -10.65 15.19 4.10
N SER A 51 -11.04 14.61 5.23
CA SER A 51 -10.10 14.15 6.26
C SER A 51 -9.20 13.05 5.71
N LEU A 52 -7.93 13.03 6.16
CA LEU A 52 -6.95 12.03 5.78
C LEU A 52 -6.80 10.96 6.86
N LYS A 53 -6.93 9.68 6.49
CA LYS A 53 -6.64 8.53 7.34
C LYS A 53 -5.47 7.74 6.75
N ASP A 54 -4.45 7.48 7.55
CA ASP A 54 -3.37 6.55 7.17
C ASP A 54 -3.88 5.10 7.26
N LEU A 55 -3.78 4.37 6.16
CA LEU A 55 -4.22 2.98 6.04
C LEU A 55 -3.12 1.97 6.41
N LEU A 56 -1.87 2.42 6.52
CA LEU A 56 -0.73 1.59 6.93
C LEU A 56 -0.31 1.85 8.38
N GLN A 57 -0.95 2.81 9.05
CA GLN A 57 -0.79 2.99 10.49
C GLN A 57 -1.35 1.74 11.19
N GLY A 58 -0.50 1.02 11.94
CA GLY A 58 -0.96 -0.14 12.71
C GLY A 58 -2.08 0.26 13.67
N GLU A 59 -3.04 -0.65 13.91
CA GLU A 59 -4.07 -0.46 14.93
C GLU A 59 -3.41 -0.42 16.32
N GLY A 60 -2.90 0.75 16.70
CA GLY A 60 -2.72 1.12 18.10
C GLY A 60 -4.10 1.22 18.75
N PRO A 61 -4.22 0.97 20.07
CA PRO A 61 -5.51 0.84 20.72
C PRO A 61 -6.33 2.10 20.46
N GLU A 62 -7.43 1.93 19.72
CA GLU A 62 -8.45 2.97 19.61
C GLU A 62 -8.96 3.21 21.04
N GLY A 63 -8.48 4.30 21.63
CA GLY A 63 -9.00 4.84 22.86
C GLY A 63 -10.46 5.17 22.64
N LYS A 64 -11.32 4.21 22.99
CA LYS A 64 -12.74 4.39 23.20
C LYS A 64 -12.88 5.37 24.36
N VAL A 65 -12.80 6.66 24.06
CA VAL A 65 -13.26 7.71 24.97
C VAL A 65 -14.77 7.70 24.93
N ASP A 66 -15.35 6.72 25.63
CA ASP A 66 -16.76 6.75 26.01
C ASP A 66 -16.95 7.93 26.97
N LEU A 67 -17.08 9.14 26.43
CA LEU A 67 -17.50 10.31 27.18
C LEU A 67 -19.04 10.30 27.25
N HIS A 68 -19.60 9.46 28.12
CA HIS A 68 -20.97 9.68 28.58
C HIS A 68 -20.93 10.68 29.75
N SER A 69 -21.58 11.82 29.54
CA SER A 69 -22.02 12.74 30.61
C SER A 69 -23.17 12.13 31.40
#